data_AF-A0A928TD50-F1
#
_entry.id   AF-A0A928TD50-F1
#
_cell.length_a   1.000
_cell.length_b   1.000
_cell.length_c   1.000
_cell.angle_alpha   90.00
_cell.angle_beta   90.00
_cell.angle_gamma   90.00
#
_symmetry.space_group_name_H-M   'P 1'
#
loop_
_entity.id
_entity.type
_entity.pdbx_description
1 polymer ?
#
loop_
_entity_poly.entity_id
_entity_poly.type
_entity_poly.pdbx_seq_one_letter_code
_entity_poly.pdbx_strand_id
1 'polypeptide(L)'
;MARAVSIACLFALLIGAFDGFAQRPSALPPAQRVAALIDPGKLATLAERGANPRVQKYVAQLAEARFLGHDPLKVATDAVALTGMRGEAAALTVETMLRNLTIAERLGCLGPAGLADMRRGHSPTITLGPYTGDELSVDHIIPFAVAPTLDKIIANLELMPLTMNRRKRDAMGARQQALARRLRSAGLF
;
A
#
# COMPACT_ATOMS: atom_id res chain seq x y z
N MET A 1 16.18 -26.41 73.58
CA MET A 1 14.98 -27.16 73.13
C MET A 1 13.90 -26.13 72.78
N ALA A 2 13.80 -25.75 71.51
CA ALA A 2 12.90 -24.70 71.04
C ALA A 2 11.52 -25.28 70.72
N ARG A 3 10.47 -24.69 71.32
CA ARG A 3 9.06 -25.00 71.08
C ARG A 3 8.64 -24.33 69.77
N ALA A 4 8.18 -25.14 68.81
CA ALA A 4 7.48 -24.64 67.63
C ALA A 4 6.01 -24.41 67.96
N VAL A 5 5.54 -23.18 67.76
CA VAL A 5 4.12 -22.81 67.83
C VAL A 5 3.56 -22.86 66.40
N SER A 6 2.51 -23.67 66.23
CA SER A 6 1.69 -23.72 65.01
C SER A 6 0.90 -22.44 64.81
N ILE A 7 0.87 -21.91 63.60
CA ILE A 7 -0.24 -21.07 63.11
C ILE A 7 -0.61 -21.56 61.72
N ALA A 8 -1.78 -22.19 61.64
CA ALA A 8 -2.50 -22.46 60.41
C ALA A 8 -3.24 -21.18 59.98
N CYS A 9 -3.03 -20.71 58.77
CA CYS A 9 -3.91 -19.75 58.08
C CYS A 9 -3.81 -19.95 56.56
N LEU A 10 -4.72 -20.76 56.04
CA LEU A 10 -5.63 -20.42 54.94
C LEU A 10 -5.14 -19.36 53.92
N PHE A 11 -4.75 -19.75 52.70
CA PHE A 11 -4.99 -18.91 51.52
C PHE A 11 -5.24 -19.76 50.26
N ALA A 12 -6.52 -19.81 49.91
CA ALA A 12 -7.14 -19.83 48.59
C ALA A 12 -6.41 -20.47 47.40
N LEU A 13 -7.09 -21.47 46.84
CA LEU A 13 -7.15 -21.81 45.42
C LEU A 13 -7.00 -20.56 44.53
N LEU A 14 -5.93 -20.51 43.73
CA LEU A 14 -5.91 -19.77 42.47
C LEU A 14 -5.65 -20.78 41.36
N ILE A 15 -6.74 -21.45 40.96
CA ILE A 15 -6.85 -21.99 39.61
C ILE A 15 -6.84 -20.75 38.71
N GLY A 16 -5.65 -20.42 38.19
CA GLY A 16 -5.54 -19.47 37.10
C GLY A 16 -6.28 -20.07 35.91
N ALA A 17 -7.53 -19.64 35.72
CA ALA A 17 -8.17 -19.68 34.43
C ALA A 17 -7.23 -18.98 33.45
N PHE A 18 -6.50 -19.76 32.66
CA PHE A 18 -6.02 -19.28 31.36
C PHE A 18 -7.27 -19.15 30.50
N ASP A 19 -8.06 -18.10 30.77
CA ASP A 19 -9.09 -17.65 29.86
C ASP A 19 -8.39 -17.19 28.60
N GLY A 20 -8.71 -17.90 27.51
CA GLY A 20 -8.22 -17.59 26.19
C GLY A 20 -8.63 -16.18 25.79
N PHE A 21 -7.63 -15.34 25.60
CA PHE A 21 -7.74 -14.13 24.78
C PHE A 21 -6.54 -14.03 23.85
N ALA A 22 -6.48 -14.93 22.86
CA ALA A 22 -5.76 -14.69 21.62
C ALA A 22 -6.45 -15.37 20.43
N GLN A 23 -7.74 -15.13 20.25
CA GLN A 23 -8.42 -15.30 18.96
C GLN A 23 -9.09 -13.95 18.66
N ARG A 24 -8.86 -13.33 17.49
CA ARG A 24 -9.05 -13.95 16.17
C ARG A 24 -8.00 -13.50 15.14
N PRO A 25 -7.42 -14.39 14.33
CA PRO A 25 -7.02 -13.99 13.00
C PRO A 25 -8.30 -13.69 12.21
N SER A 26 -8.49 -12.43 11.87
CA SER A 26 -9.25 -12.05 10.66
C SER A 26 -8.68 -10.74 10.11
N ALA A 27 -7.36 -10.69 9.97
CA ALA A 27 -6.82 -9.82 8.95
C ALA A 27 -7.03 -10.58 7.64
N LEU A 28 -7.90 -10.08 6.76
CA LEU A 28 -8.02 -10.61 5.40
C LEU A 28 -6.60 -10.90 4.86
N PRO A 29 -6.37 -12.02 4.14
CA PRO A 29 -5.10 -12.31 3.50
C PRO A 29 -4.52 -11.06 2.81
N PRO A 30 -3.19 -10.85 2.79
CA PRO A 30 -2.58 -9.65 2.22
C PRO A 30 -3.15 -9.25 0.85
N ALA A 31 -3.32 -10.23 -0.04
CA ALA A 31 -3.90 -10.02 -1.36
C ALA A 31 -5.33 -9.47 -1.33
N GLN A 32 -6.18 -9.93 -0.40
CA GLN A 32 -7.55 -9.44 -0.25
C GLN A 32 -7.61 -8.00 0.27
N ARG A 33 -6.70 -7.63 1.20
CA ARG A 33 -6.60 -6.24 1.68
C ARG A 33 -6.19 -5.30 0.54
N VAL A 34 -5.22 -5.73 -0.26
CA VAL A 34 -4.73 -4.96 -1.42
C VAL A 34 -5.81 -4.88 -2.49
N ALA A 35 -6.49 -5.98 -2.83
CA ALA A 35 -7.56 -6.02 -3.81
C ALA A 35 -8.68 -5.01 -3.48
N ALA A 36 -9.04 -4.88 -2.20
CA ALA A 36 -10.04 -3.91 -1.76
C ALA A 36 -9.65 -2.43 -2.00
N LEU A 37 -8.37 -2.15 -2.23
CA LEU A 37 -7.85 -0.80 -2.55
C LEU A 37 -7.76 -0.53 -4.05
N ILE A 38 -7.60 -1.57 -4.86
CA ILE A 38 -7.32 -1.46 -6.31
C ILE A 38 -8.48 -1.91 -7.20
N ASP A 39 -9.58 -2.40 -6.61
CA ASP A 39 -10.79 -2.82 -7.34
C ASP A 39 -11.32 -1.69 -8.25
N PRO A 40 -11.40 -1.91 -9.57
CA PRO A 40 -11.79 -0.86 -10.52
C PRO A 40 -13.19 -0.29 -10.26
N GLY A 41 -14.14 -1.13 -9.83
CA GLY A 41 -15.50 -0.69 -9.50
C GLY A 41 -15.52 0.25 -8.30
N LYS A 42 -14.74 -0.05 -7.26
CA LYS A 42 -14.56 0.83 -6.09
C LYS A 42 -13.78 2.09 -6.42
N LEU A 43 -12.77 2.00 -7.27
CA LEU A 43 -12.00 3.17 -7.69
C LEU A 43 -12.87 4.13 -8.51
N ALA A 44 -13.75 3.61 -9.37
CA ALA A 44 -14.64 4.43 -10.19
C ALA A 44 -15.54 5.38 -9.36
N THR A 45 -15.95 4.99 -8.15
CA THR A 45 -16.85 5.78 -7.29
C THR A 45 -16.13 6.89 -6.51
N LEU A 46 -14.80 6.95 -6.54
CA LEU A 46 -14.05 7.98 -5.82
C LEU A 46 -14.18 9.35 -6.51
N ALA A 47 -14.09 10.41 -5.73
CA ALA A 47 -13.91 11.77 -6.24
C ALA A 47 -12.60 11.89 -7.04
N GLU A 48 -12.43 13.02 -7.75
CA GLU A 48 -11.21 13.33 -8.49
C GLU A 48 -9.96 13.16 -7.60
N ARG A 49 -8.92 12.52 -8.15
CA ARG A 49 -7.65 12.19 -7.46
C ARG A 49 -7.83 11.31 -6.22
N GLY A 50 -9.03 10.76 -6.01
CA GLY A 50 -9.36 9.94 -4.84
C GLY A 50 -8.61 8.61 -4.79
N ALA A 51 -7.96 8.21 -5.88
CA ALA A 51 -7.08 7.04 -5.92
C ALA A 51 -5.72 7.29 -5.24
N ASN A 52 -5.29 8.54 -5.03
CA ASN A 52 -3.97 8.84 -4.46
C ASN A 52 -3.78 8.22 -3.06
N PRO A 53 -4.72 8.36 -2.10
CA PRO A 53 -4.63 7.64 -0.83
C PRO A 53 -4.63 6.11 -0.96
N ARG A 54 -5.20 5.54 -2.04
CA ARG A 54 -5.18 4.09 -2.28
C ARG A 54 -3.78 3.63 -2.66
N VAL A 55 -3.04 4.43 -3.42
CA VAL A 55 -1.64 4.16 -3.78
C VAL A 55 -0.77 4.05 -2.53
N GLN A 56 -0.83 5.05 -1.66
CA GLN A 56 -0.09 5.02 -0.39
C GLN A 56 -0.44 3.77 0.44
N LYS A 57 -1.74 3.46 0.57
CA LYS A 57 -2.21 2.32 1.36
C LYS A 57 -1.75 0.97 0.81
N TYR A 58 -1.84 0.73 -0.51
CA TYR A 58 -1.43 -0.58 -1.03
C TYR A 58 0.08 -0.76 -0.93
N VAL A 59 0.88 0.31 -1.08
CA VAL A 59 2.34 0.20 -0.92
C VAL A 59 2.69 -0.15 0.52
N ALA A 60 2.05 0.48 1.52
CA ALA A 60 2.22 0.09 2.91
C ALA A 60 1.87 -1.38 3.14
N GLN A 61 0.75 -1.86 2.59
CA GLN A 61 0.33 -3.26 2.73
C GLN A 61 1.29 -4.25 2.05
N LEU A 62 1.87 -3.90 0.89
CA LEU A 62 2.88 -4.72 0.23
C LEU A 62 4.20 -4.75 1.03
N ALA A 63 4.62 -3.60 1.59
CA ALA A 63 5.80 -3.51 2.44
C ALA A 63 5.65 -4.33 3.73
N GLU A 64 4.49 -4.28 4.37
CA GLU A 64 4.16 -5.10 5.54
C GLU A 64 4.10 -6.58 5.20
N ALA A 65 3.47 -6.94 4.08
CA ALA A 65 3.43 -8.33 3.63
C ALA A 65 4.86 -8.87 3.44
N ARG A 66 5.76 -8.06 2.85
CA ARG A 66 7.18 -8.38 2.72
C ARG A 66 7.85 -8.58 4.08
N PHE A 67 7.61 -7.69 5.04
CA PHE A 67 8.14 -7.81 6.39
C PHE A 67 7.67 -9.10 7.09
N LEU A 68 6.46 -9.55 6.79
CA LEU A 68 5.88 -10.82 7.28
C LEU A 68 6.32 -12.05 6.45
N GLY A 69 7.25 -11.90 5.51
CA GLY A 69 7.82 -13.00 4.73
C GLY A 69 7.04 -13.38 3.46
N HIS A 70 6.03 -12.60 3.06
CA HIS A 70 5.33 -12.80 1.79
C HIS A 70 6.07 -12.13 0.63
N ASP A 71 6.08 -12.76 -0.55
CA ASP A 71 6.55 -12.13 -1.79
C ASP A 71 5.57 -11.06 -2.29
N PRO A 72 5.97 -9.77 -2.41
CA PRO A 72 5.12 -8.72 -2.93
C PRO A 72 4.59 -8.96 -4.35
N LEU A 73 5.38 -9.60 -5.23
CA LEU A 73 4.94 -9.90 -6.58
C LEU A 73 3.76 -10.87 -6.56
N LYS A 74 3.88 -11.95 -5.78
CA LYS A 74 2.77 -12.88 -5.58
C LYS A 74 1.55 -12.18 -4.96
N VAL A 75 1.73 -11.37 -3.92
CA VAL A 75 0.61 -10.66 -3.26
C VAL A 75 -0.10 -9.70 -4.22
N ALA A 76 0.64 -8.92 -5.00
CA ALA A 76 0.07 -8.00 -5.99
C ALA A 76 -0.66 -8.76 -7.11
N THR A 77 -0.08 -9.87 -7.59
CA THR A 77 -0.67 -10.70 -8.64
C THR A 77 -1.99 -11.32 -8.18
N ASP A 78 -1.99 -11.93 -6.98
CA ASP A 78 -3.20 -12.49 -6.37
C ASP A 78 -4.26 -11.39 -6.14
N ALA A 79 -3.85 -10.21 -5.67
CA ALA A 79 -4.76 -9.08 -5.44
C ALA A 79 -5.43 -8.59 -6.72
N VAL A 80 -4.67 -8.42 -7.81
CA VAL A 80 -5.19 -8.02 -9.11
C VAL A 80 -6.15 -9.08 -9.66
N ALA A 81 -5.82 -10.37 -9.53
CA ALA A 81 -6.71 -11.47 -9.94
C ALA A 81 -8.05 -11.45 -9.19
N LEU A 82 -8.05 -11.12 -7.90
CA LEU A 82 -9.26 -11.00 -7.09
C LEU A 82 -10.20 -9.87 -7.54
N THR A 83 -9.70 -8.86 -8.28
CA THR A 83 -10.53 -7.79 -8.86
C THR A 83 -11.21 -8.19 -10.18
N GLY A 84 -10.91 -9.39 -10.70
CA GLY A 84 -11.38 -9.85 -12.01
C GLY A 84 -10.60 -9.27 -13.20
N MET A 85 -9.60 -8.42 -12.97
CA MET A 85 -8.71 -7.92 -14.02
C MET A 85 -7.87 -9.06 -14.62
N ARG A 86 -7.66 -9.03 -15.94
CA ARG A 86 -6.94 -10.07 -16.70
C ARG A 86 -6.03 -9.47 -17.76
N GLY A 87 -5.15 -10.29 -18.33
CA GLY A 87 -4.30 -9.92 -19.47
C GLY A 87 -3.39 -8.74 -19.20
N GLU A 88 -3.17 -7.91 -20.22
CA GLU A 88 -2.23 -6.77 -20.15
C GLU A 88 -2.64 -5.74 -19.10
N ALA A 89 -3.94 -5.54 -18.85
CA ALA A 89 -4.41 -4.64 -17.80
C ALA A 89 -3.92 -5.08 -16.41
N ALA A 90 -4.01 -6.39 -16.14
CA ALA A 90 -3.52 -6.98 -14.90
C ALA A 90 -2.00 -6.83 -14.78
N ALA A 91 -1.27 -7.14 -15.86
CA ALA A 91 0.19 -7.04 -15.89
C ALA A 91 0.68 -5.60 -15.62
N LEU A 92 0.08 -4.60 -16.30
CA LEU A 92 0.40 -3.18 -16.12
C LEU A 92 0.13 -2.70 -14.69
N THR A 93 -0.97 -3.16 -14.08
CA THR A 93 -1.34 -2.80 -12.72
C THR A 93 -0.34 -3.38 -11.72
N VAL A 94 0.03 -4.67 -11.85
CA VAL A 94 1.08 -5.30 -11.02
C VAL A 94 2.42 -4.60 -11.18
N GLU A 95 2.85 -4.33 -12.43
CA GLU A 95 4.11 -3.63 -12.72
C GLU A 95 4.18 -2.29 -11.97
N THR A 96 3.09 -1.52 -12.02
CA THR A 96 3.01 -0.20 -11.40
C THR A 96 3.03 -0.29 -9.87
N MET A 97 2.32 -1.25 -9.28
CA MET A 97 2.33 -1.46 -7.83
C MET A 97 3.72 -1.78 -7.29
N LEU A 98 4.46 -2.67 -7.97
CA LEU A 98 5.83 -3.04 -7.57
C LEU A 98 6.83 -1.91 -7.80
N ARG A 99 6.64 -1.13 -8.87
CA ARG A 99 7.43 0.09 -9.12
C ARG A 99 7.25 1.10 -7.99
N ASN A 100 6.01 1.33 -7.56
CA ASN A 100 5.71 2.23 -6.45
C ASN A 100 6.28 1.75 -5.11
N LEU A 101 6.22 0.44 -4.83
CA LEU A 101 6.91 -0.15 -3.68
C LEU A 101 8.42 0.12 -3.73
N THR A 102 9.05 -0.11 -4.89
CA THR A 102 10.48 0.13 -5.10
C THR A 102 10.85 1.59 -4.93
N ILE A 103 10.02 2.53 -5.40
CA ILE A 103 10.25 3.97 -5.25
C ILE A 103 10.19 4.38 -3.78
N ALA A 104 9.13 3.98 -3.07
CA ALA A 104 8.98 4.28 -1.64
C ALA A 104 10.14 3.71 -0.81
N GLU A 105 10.61 2.51 -1.15
CA GLU A 105 11.80 1.91 -0.53
C GLU A 105 13.06 2.75 -0.75
N ARG A 106 13.36 3.08 -2.01
CA ARG A 106 14.57 3.83 -2.38
C ARG A 106 14.61 5.24 -1.83
N LEU A 107 13.43 5.83 -1.56
CA LEU A 107 13.27 7.15 -0.95
C LEU A 107 13.19 7.10 0.59
N GLY A 108 13.29 5.91 1.19
CA GLY A 108 13.30 5.75 2.64
C GLY A 108 11.94 5.98 3.31
N CYS A 109 10.84 5.84 2.57
CA CYS A 109 9.49 6.08 3.07
C CYS A 109 8.89 4.86 3.80
N LEU A 110 9.54 3.69 3.73
CA LEU A 110 9.04 2.45 4.33
C LEU A 110 9.50 2.23 5.78
N GLY A 111 10.07 3.25 6.43
CA GLY A 111 10.35 3.24 7.87
C GLY A 111 9.08 3.36 8.72
N PRO A 112 9.16 3.23 10.05
CA PRO A 112 7.98 3.22 10.93
C PRO A 112 7.05 4.43 10.78
N ALA A 113 7.62 5.64 10.71
CA ALA A 113 6.84 6.87 10.53
C ALA A 113 6.14 6.92 9.16
N GLY A 114 6.88 6.66 8.08
CA GLY A 114 6.32 6.69 6.74
C GLY A 114 5.25 5.61 6.51
N LEU A 115 5.45 4.40 7.02
CA LEU A 115 4.41 3.37 7.00
C LEU A 115 3.17 3.79 7.81
N ALA A 116 3.33 4.49 8.93
CA ALA A 116 2.19 5.00 9.69
C ALA A 116 1.36 6.01 8.89
N ASP A 117 1.99 6.89 8.13
CA ASP A 117 1.31 7.83 7.24
C ASP A 117 0.62 7.11 6.08
N MET A 118 1.36 6.24 5.39
CA MET A 118 0.87 5.53 4.21
C MET A 118 -0.31 4.60 4.52
N ARG A 119 -0.35 3.97 5.71
CA ARG A 119 -1.52 3.19 6.19
C ARG A 119 -2.81 4.01 6.23
N ARG A 120 -2.70 5.30 6.56
CA ARG A 120 -3.83 6.23 6.59
C ARG A 120 -4.14 6.82 5.22
N GLY A 121 -3.25 6.60 4.25
CA GLY A 121 -3.33 7.15 2.90
C GLY A 121 -2.70 8.53 2.79
N HIS A 122 -1.90 8.92 3.78
CA HIS A 122 -1.18 10.18 3.79
C HIS A 122 0.16 10.02 3.06
N SER A 123 0.70 11.14 2.57
CA SER A 123 2.02 11.20 1.98
C SER A 123 3.09 11.20 3.07
N PRO A 124 4.06 10.27 3.05
CA PRO A 124 5.19 10.29 3.98
C PRO A 124 6.27 11.29 3.56
N THR A 125 7.11 11.69 4.51
CA THR A 125 8.34 12.45 4.23
C THR A 125 9.44 11.52 3.71
N ILE A 126 10.15 11.96 2.67
CA ILE A 126 11.32 11.28 2.10
C ILE A 126 12.51 11.41 3.04
N THR A 127 13.20 10.30 3.31
CA THR A 127 14.34 10.27 4.26
C THR A 127 15.67 9.94 3.60
N LEU A 128 15.66 9.41 2.37
CA LEU A 128 16.86 9.01 1.64
C LEU A 128 17.00 9.71 0.28
N GLY A 129 18.26 9.98 -0.08
CA GLY A 129 18.63 10.49 -1.39
C GLY A 129 18.53 12.02 -1.52
N PRO A 130 18.57 12.55 -2.76
CA PRO A 130 18.66 13.99 -3.01
C PRO A 130 17.37 14.77 -2.70
N TYR A 131 16.28 14.06 -2.38
CA TYR A 131 14.96 14.64 -2.07
C TYR A 131 14.61 14.51 -0.57
N THR A 132 15.56 14.21 0.30
CA THR A 132 15.32 14.14 1.75
C THR A 132 14.66 15.42 2.26
N GLY A 133 13.58 15.26 3.03
CA GLY A 133 12.75 16.36 3.54
C GLY A 133 11.59 16.76 2.63
N ASP A 134 11.55 16.29 1.38
CA ASP A 134 10.40 16.47 0.48
C ASP A 134 9.28 15.47 0.80
N GLU A 135 8.07 15.75 0.30
CA GLU A 135 6.92 14.86 0.43
C GLU A 135 6.89 13.83 -0.72
N LEU A 136 6.56 12.57 -0.40
CA LEU A 136 6.28 11.56 -1.41
C LEU A 136 4.86 11.72 -1.96
N SER A 137 4.75 12.19 -3.19
CA SER A 137 3.46 12.44 -3.87
C SER A 137 3.08 11.32 -4.83
N VAL A 138 1.80 11.32 -5.26
CA VAL A 138 1.31 10.50 -6.38
C VAL A 138 1.17 11.39 -7.62
N ASP A 139 1.80 10.98 -8.71
CA ASP A 139 1.76 11.60 -10.03
C ASP A 139 0.93 10.74 -10.99
N HIS A 140 0.22 11.40 -11.90
CA HIS A 140 -0.39 10.74 -13.06
C HIS A 140 0.66 10.70 -14.17
N ILE A 141 1.10 9.49 -14.56
CA ILE A 141 2.13 9.33 -15.59
C ILE A 141 1.69 10.05 -16.86
N ILE A 142 0.51 9.69 -17.38
CA ILE A 142 -0.26 10.48 -18.34
C ILE A 142 -1.03 11.53 -17.54
N PRO A 143 -0.79 12.84 -17.76
CA PRO A 143 -1.35 13.90 -16.94
C PRO A 143 -2.87 13.90 -16.95
N PHE A 144 -3.45 14.21 -15.78
CA PHE A 144 -4.90 14.36 -15.61
C PHE A 144 -5.50 15.36 -16.63
N ALA A 145 -4.80 16.47 -16.90
CA ALA A 145 -5.26 17.48 -17.86
C ALA A 145 -5.39 16.96 -19.31
N VAL A 146 -4.67 15.88 -19.64
CA VAL A 146 -4.70 15.25 -20.97
C VAL A 146 -5.73 14.11 -21.03
N ALA A 147 -5.82 13.32 -19.97
CA ALA A 147 -6.70 12.16 -19.91
C ALA A 147 -7.37 12.01 -18.53
N PRO A 148 -8.42 12.79 -18.23
CA PRO A 148 -9.12 12.72 -16.93
C PRO A 148 -9.71 11.34 -16.64
N THR A 149 -10.04 10.56 -17.66
CA THR A 149 -10.54 9.18 -17.53
C THR A 149 -9.53 8.24 -16.88
N LEU A 150 -8.23 8.56 -16.93
CA LEU A 150 -7.16 7.78 -16.33
C LEU A 150 -6.84 8.15 -14.88
N ASP A 151 -7.57 9.11 -14.30
CA ASP A 151 -7.34 9.64 -12.94
C ASP A 151 -7.25 8.56 -11.87
N LYS A 152 -8.09 7.52 -12.01
CA LYS A 152 -8.28 6.48 -10.99
C LYS A 152 -7.78 5.12 -11.45
N ILE A 153 -7.03 5.08 -12.56
CA ILE A 153 -6.43 3.85 -13.09
C ILE A 153 -5.07 3.65 -12.43
N ILE A 154 -4.94 2.63 -11.58
CA ILE A 154 -3.70 2.35 -10.82
C ILE A 154 -2.47 2.26 -11.73
N ALA A 155 -2.61 1.66 -12.91
CA ALA A 155 -1.53 1.55 -13.90
C ALA A 155 -1.02 2.90 -14.47
N ASN A 156 -1.70 4.02 -14.17
CA ASN A 156 -1.29 5.37 -14.53
C ASN A 156 -0.77 6.18 -13.33
N LEU A 157 -0.69 5.60 -12.12
CA LEU A 157 -0.34 6.32 -10.90
C LEU A 157 1.05 5.91 -10.40
N GLU A 158 1.97 6.87 -10.29
CA GLU A 158 3.35 6.65 -9.87
C GLU A 158 3.72 7.50 -8.66
N LEU A 159 4.46 6.92 -7.71
CA LEU A 159 5.03 7.68 -6.60
C LEU A 159 6.24 8.48 -7.08
N MET A 160 6.36 9.72 -6.61
CA MET A 160 7.56 10.54 -6.83
C MET A 160 7.66 11.71 -5.84
N PRO A 161 8.85 12.31 -5.67
CA PRO A 161 9.01 13.53 -4.87
C PRO A 161 8.10 14.65 -5.36
N LEU A 162 7.42 15.33 -4.44
CA LEU A 162 6.45 16.38 -4.75
C LEU A 162 7.06 17.54 -5.55
N THR A 163 8.29 17.94 -5.23
CA THR A 163 8.99 18.99 -5.97
C THR A 163 9.24 18.58 -7.43
N MET A 164 9.57 17.31 -7.66
CA MET A 164 9.73 16.76 -9.00
C MET A 164 8.40 16.71 -9.77
N ASN A 165 7.33 16.28 -9.10
CA ASN A 165 5.97 16.23 -9.64
C ASN A 165 5.51 17.62 -10.12
N ARG A 166 5.63 18.63 -9.26
CA ARG A 166 5.31 20.04 -9.59
C ARG A 166 6.10 20.56 -10.79
N ARG A 167 7.36 20.13 -10.95
CA ARG A 167 8.21 20.53 -12.08
C ARG A 167 7.81 19.85 -13.39
N LYS A 168 7.39 18.57 -13.33
CA LYS A 168 6.97 17.79 -14.52
C LYS A 168 5.77 18.41 -15.23
N ARG A 169 4.77 18.90 -14.48
CA ARG A 169 3.50 19.44 -15.01
C ARG A 169 2.85 18.44 -16.00
N ASP A 170 2.18 18.94 -17.03
CA ASP A 170 1.44 18.14 -18.02
C ASP A 170 2.28 17.65 -19.20
N ALA A 171 3.59 17.45 -19.02
CA ALA A 171 4.49 17.07 -20.10
C ALA A 171 4.23 15.63 -20.63
N MET A 172 3.94 15.51 -21.93
CA MET A 172 3.69 14.24 -22.64
C MET A 172 4.93 13.78 -23.45
N GLY A 173 5.96 13.33 -22.74
CA GLY A 173 7.18 12.78 -23.36
C GLY A 173 7.00 11.38 -23.96
N ALA A 174 8.08 10.83 -24.54
CA ALA A 174 8.08 9.53 -25.21
C ALA A 174 7.58 8.39 -24.29
N ARG A 175 7.95 8.42 -23.00
CA ARG A 175 7.48 7.45 -22.00
C ARG A 175 5.96 7.50 -21.81
N GLN A 176 5.39 8.70 -21.65
CA GLN A 176 3.96 8.89 -21.46
C GLN A 176 3.17 8.42 -22.69
N GLN A 177 3.65 8.75 -23.89
CA GLN A 177 3.04 8.29 -25.14
C GLN A 177 3.11 6.77 -25.29
N ALA A 178 4.23 6.14 -24.90
CA ALA A 178 4.36 4.68 -24.91
C ALA A 178 3.39 4.02 -23.92
N LEU A 179 3.27 4.55 -22.71
CA LEU A 179 2.30 4.06 -21.73
C LEU A 179 0.86 4.23 -22.23
N ALA A 180 0.53 5.38 -22.84
CA ALA A 180 -0.80 5.63 -23.40
C ALA A 180 -1.21 4.57 -24.43
N ARG A 181 -0.27 4.16 -25.29
CA ARG A 181 -0.50 3.06 -26.25
C ARG A 181 -0.77 1.73 -25.55
N ARG A 182 0.03 1.39 -24.52
CA ARG A 182 -0.16 0.16 -23.73
C ARG A 182 -1.49 0.13 -22.99
N LEU A 183 -1.87 1.23 -22.35
CA LEU A 183 -3.14 1.34 -21.63
C LEU A 183 -4.33 1.21 -22.58
N ARG A 184 -4.26 1.82 -23.77
CA ARG A 184 -5.30 1.67 -24.80
C ARG A 184 -5.41 0.24 -25.28
N SER A 185 -4.29 -0.43 -25.58
CA SER A 185 -4.31 -1.84 -25.99
C SER A 185 -4.82 -2.78 -24.88
N ALA A 186 -4.68 -2.38 -23.62
CA ALA A 186 -5.17 -3.11 -22.47
C ALA A 186 -6.65 -2.84 -22.13
N GLY A 187 -7.32 -1.94 -22.86
CA GLY A 187 -8.70 -1.52 -22.56
C GLY A 187 -8.84 -0.69 -21.28
N LEU A 188 -7.75 -0.06 -20.83
CA LEU A 188 -7.72 0.82 -19.65
C LEU A 188 -7.82 2.31 -20.03
N PHE A 189 -7.70 2.65 -21.32
CA PHE A 189 -7.72 4.01 -21.85
C PHE A 189 -8.61 4.12 -23.09
#